data_AF-A0A9E3JT32-F1
#
_entry.id   AF-A0A9E3JT32-F1
#
_cell.length_a   1.000
_cell.length_b   1.000
_cell.length_c   1.000
_cell.angle_alpha   90.00
_cell.angle_beta   90.00
_cell.angle_gamma   90.00
#
_symmetry.space_group_name_H-M   'P 1'
#
loop_
_entity.id
_entity.type
_entity.pdbx_description
1 polymer ?
#
loop_
_entity_poly.entity_id
_entity_poly.type
_entity_poly.pdbx_seq_one_letter_code
_entity_poly.pdbx_strand_id
1 'polypeptide(L)'
;MLSIVAASIVLSALAAVLLAAHFRKPIHRLADGARALAEGDYAIRLPLGRSDELGELAHSFNQLAGKLGAAEASRRQWVADTSHELRTPLSVLRAQLEAIEDGVRHADPETVAAMLRQVLSLNKLIDELYALARADVGELDLQRQRVDLWQLATEQAAAFADKFAAAGLRL
;
A
#
# COMPACT_ATOMS: atom_id res chain seq x y z
N MET A 1 55.88 -39.08 -12.24
CA MET A 1 55.50 -37.82 -11.56
C MET A 1 54.92 -36.79 -12.53
N LEU A 2 55.61 -36.45 -13.63
CA LEU A 2 55.14 -35.42 -14.59
C LEU A 2 53.75 -35.71 -15.19
N SER A 3 53.48 -36.98 -15.52
CA SER A 3 52.18 -37.43 -16.04
C SER A 3 51.03 -37.27 -15.04
N ILE A 4 51.30 -37.49 -13.75
CA ILE A 4 50.31 -37.34 -12.66
C ILE A 4 50.00 -35.84 -12.47
N VAL A 5 51.02 -34.99 -12.52
CA VAL A 5 50.86 -33.53 -12.44
C VAL A 5 50.03 -33.01 -13.62
N ALA A 6 50.36 -33.43 -14.85
CA ALA A 6 49.61 -33.05 -16.04
C ALA A 6 48.14 -33.52 -15.99
N ALA A 7 47.89 -34.77 -15.59
CA ALA A 7 46.53 -35.29 -15.44
C ALA A 7 45.72 -34.54 -14.37
N SER A 8 46.36 -34.20 -13.24
CA SER A 8 45.72 -33.43 -12.17
C SER A 8 45.35 -32.00 -12.62
N ILE A 9 46.21 -31.37 -13.43
CA ILE A 9 45.94 -30.04 -14.00
C ILE A 9 44.74 -30.10 -14.95
N VAL A 10 44.72 -31.07 -15.86
CA VAL A 10 43.61 -31.24 -16.81
C VAL A 10 42.29 -31.50 -16.08
N LEU A 11 42.31 -32.39 -15.09
CA LEU A 11 41.11 -32.71 -14.30
C LEU A 11 40.60 -31.50 -13.51
N SER A 12 41.51 -30.73 -12.90
CA SER A 12 41.15 -29.52 -12.15
C SER A 12 40.59 -28.44 -13.08
N ALA A 13 41.20 -28.24 -14.26
CA ALA A 13 40.70 -27.29 -15.24
C ALA A 13 39.30 -27.68 -15.75
N LEU A 14 39.07 -28.98 -16.00
CA LEU A 14 37.77 -29.49 -16.40
C LEU A 14 36.71 -29.28 -15.31
N ALA A 15 37.03 -29.63 -14.06
CA ALA A 15 36.14 -29.41 -12.92
C ALA A 15 35.79 -27.92 -12.75
N ALA A 16 36.77 -27.02 -12.87
CA ALA A 16 36.56 -25.58 -12.76
C ALA A 16 35.61 -25.06 -13.85
N VAL A 17 35.78 -25.49 -15.11
CA VAL A 17 34.91 -25.10 -16.22
C VAL A 17 33.47 -25.62 -16.02
N LEU A 18 33.32 -26.86 -15.56
CA LEU A 18 32.00 -27.45 -15.29
C LEU A 18 31.26 -26.71 -14.17
N LEU A 19 31.95 -26.40 -13.07
CA LEU A 19 31.40 -25.62 -11.96
C LEU A 19 31.02 -24.21 -12.41
N ALA A 20 31.91 -23.52 -13.13
CA ALA A 20 31.62 -22.19 -13.66
C ALA A 20 30.38 -22.20 -14.58
N ALA A 21 30.28 -23.19 -15.47
CA ALA A 21 29.11 -23.35 -16.34
C ALA A 21 27.83 -23.66 -15.56
N HIS A 22 27.92 -24.45 -14.48
CA HIS A 22 26.80 -24.82 -13.63
C HIS A 22 26.16 -23.61 -12.91
N PHE A 23 26.97 -22.68 -12.40
CA PHE A 23 26.50 -21.52 -11.64
C PHE A 23 26.22 -20.27 -12.49
N ARG A 24 26.91 -20.10 -13.62
CA ARG A 24 26.77 -18.89 -14.45
C ARG A 24 25.33 -18.62 -14.88
N LYS A 25 24.63 -19.65 -15.39
CA LYS A 25 23.27 -19.51 -15.91
C LYS A 25 22.24 -19.12 -14.84
N PRO A 26 22.13 -19.80 -13.67
CA PRO A 26 21.18 -19.40 -12.63
C PRO A 26 21.49 -18.04 -12.01
N ILE A 27 22.77 -17.68 -11.83
CA ILE A 27 23.15 -16.36 -11.31
C ILE A 27 22.72 -15.24 -12.27
N HIS A 28 22.95 -15.40 -13.57
CA HIS A 28 22.48 -14.41 -14.55
C HIS A 28 20.96 -14.28 -14.55
N ARG A 29 20.21 -15.39 -14.46
CA ARG A 29 18.75 -15.34 -14.36
C ARG A 29 18.25 -14.57 -13.14
N LEU A 30 18.89 -14.77 -11.98
CA LEU A 30 18.58 -13.99 -10.78
C LEU A 30 18.86 -12.51 -10.99
N ALA A 31 20.00 -12.16 -11.59
CA ALA A 31 20.35 -10.78 -11.89
C ALA A 31 19.37 -10.12 -12.87
N ASP A 32 18.99 -10.83 -13.94
CA ASP A 32 18.03 -10.35 -14.93
C ASP A 32 16.63 -10.22 -14.34
N GLY A 33 16.21 -11.19 -13.52
CA GLY A 33 14.96 -11.11 -12.76
C GLY A 33 14.93 -9.94 -11.79
N ALA A 34 16.03 -9.69 -11.07
CA ALA A 34 16.14 -8.54 -10.18
C ALA A 34 16.08 -7.20 -10.93
N ARG A 35 16.70 -7.10 -12.12
CA ARG A 35 16.58 -5.91 -12.97
C ARG A 35 15.15 -5.70 -13.45
N ALA A 36 14.50 -6.74 -13.97
CA ALA A 36 13.10 -6.66 -14.41
C ALA A 36 12.18 -6.25 -13.25
N LEU A 37 12.41 -6.81 -12.06
CA LEU A 37 11.66 -6.44 -10.85
C LEU A 37 11.87 -4.97 -10.47
N ALA A 38 13.11 -4.46 -10.56
CA ALA A 38 13.43 -3.06 -10.31
C ALA A 38 12.83 -2.11 -11.37
N GLU A 39 12.63 -2.58 -12.59
CA GLU A 39 11.92 -1.86 -13.67
C GLU A 39 10.39 -1.93 -13.51
N GLY A 40 9.87 -2.63 -12.50
CA GLY A 40 8.45 -2.70 -12.17
C GLY A 40 7.72 -3.92 -12.75
N ASP A 41 8.41 -4.88 -13.34
CA ASP A 41 7.82 -6.16 -13.72
C ASP A 41 7.67 -7.08 -12.50
N TYR A 42 6.55 -6.93 -11.79
CA TYR A 42 6.19 -7.78 -10.65
C TYR A 42 5.61 -9.15 -11.05
N ALA A 43 5.39 -9.39 -12.35
CA ALA A 43 4.88 -10.66 -12.87
C ALA A 43 6.01 -11.66 -13.17
N ILE A 44 7.26 -11.20 -13.25
CA ILE A 44 8.44 -12.03 -13.48
C ILE A 44 8.52 -13.19 -12.47
N ARG A 45 8.80 -14.40 -12.96
CA ARG A 45 9.01 -15.58 -12.10
C ARG A 45 10.25 -16.36 -12.55
N LEU A 46 11.07 -16.73 -11.59
CA LEU A 46 12.23 -17.60 -11.81
C LEU A 46 11.81 -19.08 -11.71
N PRO A 47 12.43 -19.96 -12.52
CA PRO A 47 12.09 -21.39 -12.54
C PRO A 47 12.54 -22.10 -11.25
N LEU A 48 11.66 -22.93 -10.67
CA LEU A 48 11.85 -23.63 -9.39
C LEU A 48 12.37 -25.08 -9.54
N GLY A 49 13.27 -25.33 -10.50
CA GLY A 49 13.74 -26.68 -10.83
C GLY A 49 14.97 -27.16 -10.05
N ARG A 50 15.47 -26.37 -9.08
CA ARG A 50 16.68 -26.69 -8.30
C ARG A 50 16.32 -26.88 -6.84
N SER A 51 17.00 -27.81 -6.18
CA SER A 51 16.85 -28.14 -4.76
C SER A 51 18.03 -27.68 -3.90
N ASP A 52 18.82 -26.73 -4.40
CA ASP A 52 19.96 -26.13 -3.71
C ASP A 52 19.66 -24.69 -3.27
N GLU A 53 20.65 -24.01 -2.71
CA GLU A 53 20.54 -22.65 -2.19
C GLU A 53 20.09 -21.65 -3.27
N LEU A 54 20.46 -21.88 -4.52
CA LEU A 54 19.98 -21.06 -5.65
C LEU A 54 18.51 -21.31 -5.96
N GLY A 55 18.02 -22.53 -5.76
CA GLY A 55 16.60 -22.84 -5.79
C GLY A 55 15.81 -22.12 -4.70
N GLU A 56 16.33 -22.11 -3.47
CA GLU A 56 15.73 -21.36 -2.34
C GLU A 56 15.73 -19.85 -2.59
N LEU A 57 16.80 -19.31 -3.18
CA LEU A 57 16.88 -17.90 -3.56
C LEU A 57 15.88 -17.56 -4.67
N ALA A 58 15.69 -18.44 -5.66
CA ALA A 58 14.66 -18.27 -6.68
C ALA A 58 13.24 -18.29 -6.09
N HIS A 59 13.00 -19.15 -5.09
CA HIS A 59 11.75 -19.18 -4.36
C HIS A 59 11.50 -17.88 -3.58
N SER A 60 12.51 -17.41 -2.84
CA SER A 60 12.46 -16.14 -2.09
C SER A 60 12.24 -14.95 -3.02
N PHE A 61 12.92 -14.92 -4.17
CA PHE A 61 12.70 -13.92 -5.22
C PHE A 61 11.24 -13.92 -5.70
N ASN A 62 10.67 -15.08 -6.02
CA ASN A 62 9.28 -15.18 -6.49
C ASN A 62 8.28 -14.72 -5.42
N GLN A 63 8.53 -15.01 -4.14
CA GLN A 63 7.71 -14.49 -3.04
C GLN A 63 7.80 -12.97 -2.94
N LEU A 64 9.01 -12.40 -3.03
CA LEU A 64 9.21 -10.95 -3.02
C LEU A 64 8.49 -10.28 -4.19
N ALA A 65 8.64 -10.81 -5.40
CA ALA A 65 7.96 -10.32 -6.60
C ALA A 65 6.43 -10.37 -6.44
N GLY A 66 5.90 -11.45 -5.86
CA GLY A 66 4.47 -11.57 -5.53
C GLY A 66 3.99 -10.53 -4.51
N LYS A 67 4.73 -10.34 -3.40
CA LYS A 67 4.39 -9.35 -2.37
C LYS A 67 4.42 -7.93 -2.93
N LEU A 68 5.44 -7.60 -3.72
CA LEU A 68 5.57 -6.28 -4.32
C LEU A 68 4.47 -6.01 -5.35
N GLY A 69 4.13 -7.01 -6.18
CA GLY A 69 3.01 -6.92 -7.12
C GLY A 69 1.66 -6.73 -6.42
N ALA A 70 1.42 -7.43 -5.32
CA ALA A 70 0.21 -7.25 -4.52
C ALA A 70 0.15 -5.84 -3.88
N ALA A 71 1.28 -5.35 -3.36
CA ALA A 71 1.37 -4.00 -2.80
C ALA A 71 1.10 -2.92 -3.86
N GLU A 72 1.68 -3.05 -5.06
CA GLU A 72 1.43 -2.11 -6.16
C GLU A 72 -0.04 -2.14 -6.62
N ALA A 73 -0.64 -3.33 -6.73
CA ALA A 73 -2.05 -3.46 -7.09
C ALA A 73 -2.95 -2.78 -6.04
N SER A 74 -2.68 -3.01 -4.75
CA SER A 74 -3.39 -2.36 -3.65
C SER A 74 -3.24 -0.84 -3.69
N ARG A 75 -2.03 -0.35 -3.93
CA ARG A 75 -1.75 1.10 -4.07
C ARG A 75 -2.57 1.72 -5.21
N ARG A 76 -2.62 1.07 -6.37
CA ARG A 76 -3.40 1.56 -7.53
C ARG A 76 -4.90 1.58 -7.23
N GLN A 77 -5.41 0.51 -6.62
CA GLN A 77 -6.81 0.42 -6.23
C GLN A 77 -7.16 1.53 -5.23
N TRP A 78 -6.34 1.73 -4.21
CA TRP A 78 -6.53 2.78 -3.20
C TRP A 78 -6.56 4.18 -3.81
N VAL A 79 -5.66 4.48 -4.77
CA VAL A 79 -5.67 5.76 -5.50
C VAL A 79 -6.97 5.93 -6.30
N ALA A 80 -7.43 4.88 -6.98
CA ALA A 80 -8.68 4.92 -7.74
C ALA A 80 -9.89 5.17 -6.83
N ASP A 81 -10.01 4.40 -5.75
CA ASP A 81 -11.12 4.49 -4.79
C ASP A 81 -11.14 5.87 -4.11
N THR A 82 -9.99 6.36 -3.66
CA THR A 82 -9.85 7.71 -3.10
C THR A 82 -10.30 8.79 -4.09
N SER A 83 -9.91 8.66 -5.37
CA SER A 83 -10.29 9.61 -6.41
C SER A 83 -11.81 9.62 -6.66
N HIS A 84 -12.45 8.45 -6.59
CA HIS A 84 -13.90 8.31 -6.71
C HIS A 84 -14.64 8.94 -5.52
N GLU A 85 -14.22 8.64 -4.30
CA GLU A 85 -14.82 9.17 -3.07
C GLU A 85 -14.70 10.69 -2.97
N LEU A 86 -13.60 11.29 -3.45
CA LEU A 86 -13.43 12.75 -3.47
C LEU A 86 -14.21 13.44 -4.60
N ARG A 87 -14.37 12.79 -5.76
CA ARG A 87 -15.05 13.38 -6.92
C ARG A 87 -16.52 13.69 -6.62
N THR A 88 -17.23 12.78 -5.97
CA THR A 88 -18.67 12.93 -5.68
C THR A 88 -18.99 14.20 -4.86
N PRO A 89 -18.42 14.41 -3.65
CA PRO A 89 -18.71 15.59 -2.86
C PRO A 89 -18.24 16.88 -3.54
N LEU A 90 -17.14 16.83 -4.31
CA LEU A 90 -16.65 17.97 -5.08
C LEU A 90 -17.60 18.35 -6.23
N SER A 91 -18.15 17.37 -6.96
CA SER A 91 -19.16 17.61 -7.99
C SER A 91 -20.44 18.20 -7.42
N VAL A 92 -20.86 17.74 -6.23
CA VAL A 92 -22.03 18.30 -5.52
C VAL A 92 -21.78 19.74 -5.08
N LEU A 93 -20.58 20.05 -4.57
CA LEU A 93 -20.22 21.41 -4.19
C LEU A 93 -20.18 22.33 -5.42
N ARG A 94 -19.61 21.85 -6.53
CA ARG A 94 -19.57 22.59 -7.80
C ARG A 94 -20.96 22.87 -8.34
N ALA A 95 -21.84 21.88 -8.39
CA ALA A 95 -23.21 22.06 -8.87
C ALA A 95 -24.01 23.07 -8.02
N GLN A 96 -23.76 23.13 -6.71
CA GLN A 96 -24.37 24.15 -5.85
C GLN A 96 -23.87 25.56 -6.16
N LEU A 97 -22.57 25.71 -6.44
CA LEU A 97 -21.98 26.99 -6.84
C LEU A 97 -22.48 27.44 -8.22
N GLU A 98 -22.52 26.53 -9.20
CA GLU A 98 -23.07 26.77 -10.55
C GLU A 98 -24.54 27.22 -10.46
N ALA A 99 -25.36 26.57 -9.62
CA ALA A 99 -26.75 26.96 -9.42
C ALA A 99 -26.92 28.37 -8.82
N ILE A 100 -25.96 28.82 -8.00
CA ILE A 100 -25.95 30.19 -7.46
C ILE A 100 -25.52 31.19 -8.54
N GLU A 101 -24.49 30.85 -9.33
CA GLU A 101 -24.00 31.67 -10.43
C GLU A 101 -25.08 31.90 -11.51
N ASP A 102 -25.80 30.84 -11.86
CA ASP A 102 -26.90 30.87 -12.83
C ASP A 102 -28.18 31.56 -12.29
N GLY A 103 -28.18 31.98 -11.02
CA GLY A 103 -29.32 32.62 -10.36
C GLY A 103 -30.50 31.69 -10.04
N VAL A 104 -30.33 30.37 -10.25
CA VAL A 104 -31.33 29.34 -9.91
C VAL A 104 -31.47 29.19 -8.40
N ARG A 105 -30.39 29.39 -7.64
CA ARG A 105 -30.36 29.35 -6.18
C ARG A 105 -29.79 30.66 -5.62
N HIS A 106 -30.27 31.09 -4.46
CA HIS A 106 -29.76 32.30 -3.79
C HIS A 106 -28.69 31.94 -2.76
N ALA A 107 -27.69 32.81 -2.60
CA ALA A 107 -26.66 32.67 -1.58
C ALA A 107 -27.16 33.13 -0.20
N ASP A 108 -28.19 32.44 0.32
CA ASP A 108 -28.72 32.68 1.66
C ASP A 108 -27.88 31.96 2.75
N PRO A 109 -28.06 32.33 4.04
CA PRO A 109 -27.30 31.72 5.13
C PRO A 109 -27.45 30.20 5.22
N GLU A 110 -28.60 29.64 4.86
CA GLU A 110 -28.84 28.19 4.88
C GLU A 110 -28.03 27.47 3.81
N THR A 111 -28.01 28.01 2.58
CA THR A 111 -27.25 27.48 1.44
C THR A 111 -25.76 27.56 1.71
N VAL A 112 -25.27 28.69 2.22
CA VAL A 112 -23.87 28.86 2.62
C VAL A 112 -23.49 27.88 3.74
N ALA A 113 -24.35 27.70 4.75
CA ALA A 113 -24.11 26.72 5.81
C ALA A 113 -24.10 25.28 5.28
N ALA A 114 -24.93 24.94 4.29
CA ALA A 114 -24.93 23.62 3.66
C ALA A 114 -23.62 23.35 2.89
N MET A 115 -23.15 24.32 2.10
CA MET A 115 -21.87 24.22 1.40
C MET A 115 -20.70 24.11 2.39
N LEU A 116 -20.72 24.88 3.48
CA LEU A 116 -19.70 24.79 4.53
C LEU A 116 -19.68 23.40 5.18
N ARG A 117 -20.84 22.80 5.48
CA ARG A 117 -20.90 21.41 5.98
C ARG A 117 -20.28 20.42 5.00
N GLN A 118 -20.49 20.60 3.70
CA GLN A 118 -19.88 19.77 2.67
C GLN A 118 -18.35 19.87 2.67
N VAL A 119 -17.81 21.10 2.76
CA VAL A 119 -16.36 21.33 2.86
C VAL A 119 -15.77 20.70 4.12
N LEU A 120 -16.43 20.87 5.28
CA LEU A 120 -15.99 20.25 6.53
C LEU A 120 -16.00 18.72 6.46
N SER A 121 -17.00 18.13 5.80
CA SER A 121 -17.04 16.69 5.56
C SER A 121 -15.90 16.22 4.65
N LEU A 122 -15.56 17.00 3.63
CA LEU A 122 -14.47 16.70 2.71
C LEU A 122 -13.11 16.78 3.42
N ASN A 123 -12.90 17.77 4.29
CA ASN A 123 -11.72 17.84 5.16
C ASN A 123 -11.59 16.61 6.06
N LYS A 124 -12.70 16.19 6.69
CA LYS A 124 -12.70 14.99 7.53
C LYS A 124 -12.28 13.74 6.75
N LEU A 125 -12.78 13.55 5.53
CA LEU A 125 -12.37 12.44 4.67
C LEU A 125 -10.88 12.49 4.33
N ILE A 126 -10.34 13.68 4.03
CA ILE A 126 -8.90 13.86 3.78
C ILE A 126 -8.09 13.48 5.02
N ASP A 127 -8.51 13.91 6.22
CA ASP A 127 -7.83 13.57 7.48
C ASP A 127 -7.85 12.06 7.74
N GLU A 128 -8.98 11.39 7.48
CA GLU A 128 -9.11 9.93 7.60
C GLU A 128 -8.21 9.18 6.60
N LEU A 129 -8.14 9.65 5.35
CA LEU A 129 -7.24 9.10 4.34
C LEU A 129 -5.76 9.30 4.71
N TYR A 130 -5.41 10.46 5.25
CA TYR A 130 -4.05 10.74 5.73
C TYR A 130 -3.67 9.85 6.92
N ALA A 131 -4.59 9.66 7.87
CA ALA A 131 -4.40 8.75 8.99
C ALA A 131 -4.17 7.30 8.52
N LEU A 132 -4.95 6.84 7.53
CA LEU A 132 -4.79 5.52 6.93
C LEU A 132 -3.44 5.37 6.22
N ALA A 133 -3.03 6.37 5.43
CA ALA A 133 -1.74 6.34 4.75
C ALA A 133 -0.56 6.25 5.72
N ARG A 134 -0.61 6.94 6.88
CA ARG A 134 0.42 6.79 7.93
C ARG A 134 0.40 5.41 8.60
N ALA A 135 -0.78 4.79 8.73
CA ALA A 135 -0.91 3.44 9.25
C ALA A 135 -0.17 2.42 8.39
N ASP A 136 -0.32 2.53 7.06
CA ASP A 136 0.28 1.59 6.10
C ASP A 136 1.82 1.66 6.08
N VAL A 137 2.41 2.82 6.37
CA VAL A 137 3.88 2.99 6.45
C VAL A 137 4.42 2.61 7.84
N GLY A 138 3.55 2.22 8.78
CA GLY A 138 3.93 1.89 10.15
C GLY A 138 4.33 3.10 11.01
N GLU A 139 3.96 4.31 10.58
CA GLU A 139 4.27 5.57 11.26
C GLU A 139 3.22 5.98 12.31
N LEU A 140 2.26 5.11 12.63
CA LEU A 140 1.36 5.35 13.74
C LEU A 140 2.13 5.25 15.07
N ASP A 141 2.46 6.40 15.64
CA ASP A 141 2.98 6.50 17.01
C ASP A 141 1.89 6.09 18.00
N LEU A 142 1.84 4.80 18.32
CA LEU A 142 0.88 4.22 19.24
C LEU A 142 1.28 4.49 20.68
N GLN A 143 0.68 5.52 21.28
CA GLN A 143 0.79 5.82 22.69
C GLN A 143 -0.06 4.83 23.52
N ARG A 144 0.55 3.71 23.91
CA ARG A 144 -0.11 2.66 24.70
C ARG A 144 -0.13 3.04 26.18
N GLN A 145 -1.32 3.25 26.73
CA GLN A 145 -1.54 3.51 28.15
C GLN A 145 -2.69 2.67 28.71
N ARG A 146 -2.68 2.42 30.03
CA ARG A 146 -3.83 1.82 30.71
C ARG A 146 -4.93 2.86 30.83
N VAL A 147 -6.13 2.54 30.34
CA VAL A 147 -7.31 3.42 30.37
C VAL A 147 -8.46 2.66 30.99
N ASP A 148 -9.24 3.32 31.85
CA ASP A 148 -10.51 2.79 32.34
C ASP A 148 -11.56 2.93 31.22
N LEU A 149 -11.99 1.78 30.69
CA LEU A 149 -12.94 1.73 29.58
C LEU A 149 -14.33 2.26 29.98
N TRP A 150 -14.74 2.07 31.24
CA TRP A 150 -16.03 2.56 31.73
C TRP A 150 -16.03 4.08 31.81
N GLN A 151 -14.96 4.64 32.39
CA GLN A 151 -14.79 6.09 32.44
C GLN A 151 -14.77 6.70 31.03
N LEU A 152 -13.95 6.15 30.13
CA LEU A 152 -13.85 6.64 28.75
C LEU A 152 -15.20 6.58 28.02
N ALA A 153 -15.93 5.46 28.14
CA ALA A 153 -17.24 5.32 27.51
C ALA A 153 -18.25 6.35 28.05
N THR A 154 -18.25 6.59 29.36
CA THR A 154 -19.18 7.53 29.99
C THR A 154 -18.85 8.98 29.60
N GLU A 155 -17.57 9.34 29.53
CA GLU A 155 -17.11 10.66 29.06
C GLU A 155 -17.51 10.92 27.60
N GLN A 156 -17.32 9.93 26.73
CA GLN A 156 -17.73 10.03 25.33
C GLN A 156 -19.25 10.07 25.18
N ALA A 157 -20.00 9.27 25.94
CA ALA A 157 -21.45 9.31 25.94
C ALA A 157 -21.98 10.69 26.37
N ALA A 158 -21.40 11.28 27.41
CA ALA A 158 -21.75 12.62 27.88
C ALA A 158 -21.45 13.69 26.81
N ALA A 159 -20.33 13.59 26.09
CA ALA A 159 -20.00 14.51 25.00
C ALA A 159 -20.99 14.49 23.82
N PHE A 160 -21.76 13.41 23.67
CA PHE A 160 -22.81 13.28 22.65
C PHE A 160 -24.23 13.53 23.19
N ALA A 161 -24.40 13.82 24.49
CA ALA A 161 -25.71 13.97 25.13
C ALA A 161 -26.60 15.02 24.45
N ASP A 162 -26.04 16.16 24.03
CA ASP A 162 -26.79 17.22 23.34
C ASP A 162 -27.35 16.75 21.99
N LYS A 163 -26.59 15.94 21.25
CA LYS A 163 -27.06 15.33 20.00
C LYS A 163 -28.14 14.29 20.23
N PHE A 164 -28.02 13.48 21.28
CA PHE A 164 -29.05 12.51 21.65
C PHE A 164 -30.34 13.21 22.06
N ALA A 165 -30.24 14.27 22.87
CA ALA A 165 -31.39 15.07 23.28
C ALA A 165 -32.08 15.74 22.07
N ALA A 166 -31.32 16.30 21.13
CA ALA A 166 -31.85 16.86 19.89
C ALA A 166 -32.54 15.82 19.00
N ALA A 167 -32.14 14.56 19.08
CA ALA A 167 -32.76 13.43 18.37
C ALA A 167 -33.90 12.76 19.16
N GLY A 168 -34.22 13.22 20.37
CA GLY A 168 -35.26 12.63 21.24
C GLY A 168 -34.87 11.30 21.88
N LEU A 169 -33.58 10.96 21.88
CA LEU A 169 -33.03 9.73 22.45
C LEU A 169 -32.50 10.00 23.87
N ARG A 170 -32.70 9.06 24.80
CA ARG A 170 -32.13 9.10 26.15
C ARG A 170 -31.03 8.04 26.28
N LEU A 171 -29.89 8.47 26.81
CA LEU A 171 -28.77 7.62 27.24
C LEU A 171 -29.12 6.89 28.53
#